data_AF-A0A5E4I0A6-F1
#
_entry.id   AF-A0A5E4I0A6-F1
#
_cell.length_a   1.000
_cell.length_b   1.000
_cell.length_c   1.000
_cell.angle_alpha   90.00
_cell.angle_beta   90.00
_cell.angle_gamma   90.00
#
_symmetry.space_group_name_H-M   'P 1'
#
loop_
_entity.id
_entity.type
_entity.pdbx_description
1 polymer ?
#
loop_
_entity_poly.entity_id
_entity_poly.type
_entity_poly.pdbx_seq_one_letter_code
_entity_poly.pdbx_strand_id
1 'polypeptide(L)'
;MEEIEIAFGKVTKILLGKELRGIDAYAKWIAGRLRGGVKRKKSVVSGNAVLCPSVRYYEGMGNKVVTAQEALLLGEKKLEAGEVEALSLASAKETLSRISTSTPEIVWGTNIGTLECSNYGPTQYCYRSAFCWFSKCVAYSFWPRECEYAFGCSYVLQCSFCIHCYNSTKLSRCFEVSDSTNCADCYFCHNCENVNESMFCFNAKNLRYAIGNREVGREAYMRVKAKVLAQIADGLEKEKRCEYDIYKIGCGN
;
A
#
# COMPACT_ATOMS: atom_id res chain seq x y z
N MET A 1 -10.84 -1.31 12.91
CA MET A 1 -11.64 -1.20 11.66
C MET A 1 -12.40 0.11 11.59
N GLU A 2 -13.15 0.47 12.63
CA GLU A 2 -13.92 1.73 12.68
C GLU A 2 -13.12 2.98 12.27
N GLU A 3 -11.93 3.18 12.84
CA GLU A 3 -11.07 4.33 12.51
C GLU A 3 -10.63 4.39 11.03
N ILE A 4 -10.48 3.23 10.38
CA ILE A 4 -10.18 3.17 8.94
C ILE A 4 -11.40 3.55 8.10
N GLU A 5 -12.59 3.12 8.50
CA GLU A 5 -13.83 3.49 7.82
C GLU A 5 -14.12 4.99 7.94
N ILE A 6 -13.91 5.56 9.13
CA ILE A 6 -14.03 7.01 9.36
C ILE A 6 -13.03 7.76 8.47
N ALA A 7 -11.78 7.31 8.42
CA ALA A 7 -10.76 7.87 7.55
C ALA A 7 -11.17 7.81 6.07
N PHE A 8 -11.61 6.65 5.59
CA PHE A 8 -12.03 6.45 4.20
C PHE A 8 -13.19 7.37 3.80
N GLY A 9 -14.23 7.45 4.64
CA GLY A 9 -15.35 8.35 4.41
C GLY A 9 -14.93 9.82 4.36
N LYS A 10 -14.06 10.24 5.28
CA LYS A 10 -13.53 11.61 5.31
C LYS A 10 -12.72 11.94 4.06
N VAL A 11 -11.82 11.06 3.61
CA VAL A 11 -10.99 11.30 2.41
C VAL A 11 -11.86 11.39 1.17
N THR A 12 -12.79 10.45 0.99
CA THR A 12 -13.65 10.43 -0.19
C THR A 12 -14.54 11.67 -0.24
N LYS A 13 -15.04 12.13 0.90
CA LYS A 13 -15.77 13.41 0.99
C LYS A 13 -14.90 14.61 0.58
N ILE A 14 -13.65 14.66 1.03
CA ILE A 14 -12.73 15.76 0.71
C ILE A 14 -12.34 15.75 -0.77
N LEU A 15 -11.98 14.59 -1.32
CA LEU A 15 -11.45 14.47 -2.69
C LEU A 15 -12.55 14.47 -3.75
N LEU A 16 -13.68 13.82 -3.45
CA LEU A 16 -14.72 13.51 -4.43
C LEU A 16 -16.02 14.27 -4.17
N GLY A 17 -16.12 15.01 -3.06
CA GLY A 17 -17.36 15.67 -2.62
C GLY A 17 -18.41 14.72 -2.06
N LYS A 18 -18.11 13.41 -1.93
CA LYS A 18 -19.05 12.38 -1.50
C LYS A 18 -18.40 11.39 -0.52
N GLU A 19 -19.06 11.19 0.61
CA GLU A 19 -18.62 10.24 1.63
C GLU A 19 -18.96 8.82 1.20
N LEU A 20 -17.94 7.99 1.00
CA LEU A 20 -18.09 6.56 0.73
C LEU A 20 -17.84 5.74 1.99
N ARG A 21 -18.44 4.54 2.06
CA ARG A 21 -18.35 3.64 3.22
C ARG A 21 -18.13 2.19 2.80
N GLY A 22 -17.56 1.39 3.70
CA GLY A 22 -17.28 -0.02 3.50
C GLY A 22 -16.05 -0.21 2.61
N ILE A 23 -14.87 0.12 3.13
CA ILE A 23 -13.60 0.11 2.37
C ILE A 23 -13.34 -1.27 1.72
N ASP A 24 -13.81 -2.35 2.34
CA ASP A 24 -13.69 -3.71 1.82
C ASP A 24 -14.44 -3.95 0.52
N ALA A 25 -15.55 -3.25 0.29
CA ALA A 25 -16.26 -3.31 -0.99
C ALA A 25 -15.39 -2.80 -2.14
N TYR A 26 -14.40 -1.94 -1.83
CA TYR A 26 -13.47 -1.34 -2.77
C TYR A 26 -12.12 -2.06 -2.81
N ALA A 27 -11.90 -3.11 -2.01
CA ALA A 27 -10.60 -3.76 -1.83
C ALA A 27 -9.96 -4.19 -3.15
N LYS A 28 -10.74 -4.77 -4.07
CA LYS A 28 -10.23 -5.21 -5.38
C LYS A 28 -9.75 -4.05 -6.23
N TRP A 29 -10.48 -2.93 -6.21
CA TRP A 29 -10.05 -1.72 -6.89
C TRP A 29 -8.81 -1.16 -6.19
N ILE A 30 -8.89 -0.86 -4.89
CA ILE A 30 -7.84 -0.30 -4.00
C ILE A 30 -6.55 -1.13 -3.92
N ALA A 31 -6.60 -2.42 -4.21
CA ALA A 31 -5.43 -3.29 -4.24
C ALA A 31 -4.96 -3.64 -5.66
N GLY A 32 -5.70 -3.22 -6.69
CA GLY A 32 -5.60 -3.80 -8.04
C GLY A 32 -4.24 -3.62 -8.72
N ARG A 33 -3.46 -2.62 -8.30
CA ARG A 33 -2.12 -2.33 -8.84
C ARG A 33 -1.01 -2.47 -7.79
N LEU A 34 -1.32 -2.99 -6.61
CA LEU A 34 -0.32 -3.21 -5.58
C LEU A 34 0.67 -4.26 -6.02
N ARG A 35 1.94 -3.87 -6.11
CA ARG A 35 3.05 -4.81 -5.96
C ARG A 35 3.20 -4.99 -4.45
N GLY A 36 3.13 -6.21 -3.92
CA GLY A 36 3.47 -6.44 -2.50
C GLY A 36 2.37 -6.30 -1.43
N GLY A 37 1.11 -6.65 -1.73
CA GLY A 37 0.08 -6.86 -0.68
C GLY A 37 0.41 -7.99 0.33
N VAL A 38 -0.50 -8.26 1.27
CA VAL A 38 -0.33 -9.33 2.28
C VAL A 38 -0.91 -10.67 1.78
N LYS A 39 -0.12 -11.73 1.86
CA LYS A 39 -0.52 -13.13 1.64
C LYS A 39 -0.65 -13.85 2.97
N ARG A 40 -1.59 -14.78 3.07
CA ARG A 40 -1.72 -15.69 4.21
C ARG A 40 -1.04 -17.02 3.87
N LYS A 41 -0.11 -17.45 4.71
CA LYS A 41 0.43 -18.82 4.71
C LYS A 41 0.04 -19.51 6.01
N LYS A 42 0.28 -20.82 6.10
CA LYS A 42 0.13 -21.60 7.33
C LYS A 42 1.50 -21.90 7.91
N SER A 43 1.63 -21.79 9.23
CA SER A 43 2.82 -22.26 9.94
C SER A 43 2.99 -23.75 9.74
N VAL A 44 4.24 -24.20 9.53
CA VAL A 44 4.57 -25.64 9.48
C VAL A 44 4.55 -26.34 10.84
N VAL A 45 4.51 -25.57 11.92
CA VAL A 45 4.48 -26.12 13.29
C VAL A 45 3.06 -26.24 13.78
N SER A 46 2.32 -25.13 13.76
CA SER A 46 0.99 -25.04 14.38
C SER A 46 -0.16 -25.06 13.38
N GLY A 47 0.10 -24.82 12.09
CA GLY A 47 -0.95 -24.54 11.11
C GLY A 47 -1.57 -23.14 11.21
N ASN A 48 -1.15 -22.33 12.20
CA ASN A 48 -1.64 -20.96 12.38
C ASN A 48 -1.36 -20.08 11.16
N ALA A 49 -2.17 -19.05 10.95
CA ALA A 49 -1.95 -18.11 9.87
C ALA A 49 -0.67 -17.29 10.10
N VAL A 50 0.16 -17.20 9.07
CA VAL A 50 1.37 -16.38 9.01
C VAL A 50 1.17 -15.36 7.90
N LEU A 51 1.35 -14.08 8.22
CA LEU A 51 1.17 -12.99 7.25
C LEU A 51 2.49 -12.69 6.54
N CYS A 52 2.52 -12.92 5.23
CA CYS A 52 3.68 -12.73 4.37
C CYS A 52 3.49 -11.54 3.44
N PRO A 53 4.46 -10.63 3.34
CA PRO A 53 4.49 -9.70 2.22
C PRO A 53 4.58 -10.46 0.89
N SER A 54 3.82 -10.02 -0.11
CA SER A 54 3.82 -10.61 -1.46
C SER A 54 4.90 -10.04 -2.36
N VAL A 55 6.14 -10.08 -1.86
CA VAL A 55 7.29 -9.46 -2.50
C VAL A 55 8.30 -10.53 -2.78
N ARG A 56 9.04 -10.36 -3.88
CA ARG A 56 9.98 -11.38 -4.37
C ARG A 56 10.92 -11.92 -3.30
N TYR A 57 11.35 -11.08 -2.37
CA TYR A 57 12.19 -11.49 -1.23
C TYR A 57 11.57 -12.64 -0.40
N TYR A 58 10.26 -12.63 -0.16
CA TYR A 58 9.57 -13.62 0.69
C TYR A 58 9.03 -14.81 -0.12
N GLU A 59 9.10 -14.77 -1.45
CA GLU A 59 8.69 -15.91 -2.30
C GLU A 59 9.60 -17.12 -2.04
N GLY A 60 10.90 -16.88 -1.83
CA GLY A 60 11.91 -17.90 -1.56
C GLY A 60 11.80 -18.57 -0.18
N MET A 61 11.02 -18.02 0.76
CA MET A 61 10.83 -18.64 2.09
C MET A 61 10.06 -19.97 2.01
N GLY A 62 9.52 -20.31 0.83
CA GLY A 62 8.89 -21.58 0.55
C GLY A 62 7.74 -21.89 1.51
N ASN A 63 7.68 -23.15 1.93
CA ASN A 63 6.65 -23.66 2.83
C ASN A 63 7.11 -23.68 4.29
N LYS A 64 8.39 -23.45 4.62
CA LYS A 64 8.90 -23.56 6.00
C LYS A 64 8.71 -22.29 6.84
N VAL A 65 7.55 -21.66 6.67
CA VAL A 65 7.21 -20.45 7.41
C VAL A 65 6.62 -20.80 8.77
N VAL A 66 6.91 -19.96 9.75
CA VAL A 66 6.41 -20.08 11.13
C VAL A 66 6.00 -18.70 11.64
N THR A 67 5.20 -18.65 12.70
CA THR A 67 4.88 -17.38 13.37
C THR A 67 6.12 -16.81 14.06
N ALA A 68 6.11 -15.52 14.39
CA ALA A 68 7.20 -14.90 15.16
C ALA A 68 7.45 -15.60 16.50
N GLN A 69 6.38 -15.98 17.22
CA GLN A 69 6.50 -16.68 18.49
C GLN A 69 7.14 -18.06 18.33
N GLU A 70 6.75 -18.81 17.30
CA GLU A 70 7.36 -20.10 16.99
C GLU A 70 8.81 -19.97 16.57
N ALA A 71 9.16 -18.94 15.79
CA ALA A 71 10.53 -18.70 15.38
C ALA A 71 11.47 -18.48 16.57
N LEU A 72 11.01 -17.77 17.60
CA LEU A 72 11.79 -17.58 18.83
C LEU A 72 12.09 -18.91 19.53
N LEU A 73 11.08 -19.76 19.68
CA LEU A 73 11.23 -21.09 20.30
C LEU A 73 12.11 -22.02 19.44
N LEU A 74 11.90 -22.02 18.13
CA LEU A 74 12.68 -22.86 17.20
C LEU A 74 14.12 -22.40 17.06
N GLY A 75 14.39 -21.12 17.28
CA GLY A 75 15.75 -20.54 17.25
C GLY A 75 16.66 -21.06 18.36
N GLU A 76 16.11 -21.69 19.41
CA GLU A 76 16.90 -22.34 20.46
C GLU A 76 17.48 -23.69 20.01
N LYS A 77 16.96 -24.28 18.93
CA LYS A 77 17.44 -25.56 18.40
C LYS A 77 18.84 -25.38 17.80
N LYS A 78 19.75 -26.27 18.17
CA LYS A 78 21.13 -26.31 17.68
C LYS A 78 21.41 -27.65 17.00
N LEU A 79 22.38 -27.63 16.10
CA LEU A 79 23.00 -28.86 15.63
C LEU A 79 23.90 -29.42 16.74
N GLU A 80 24.00 -30.75 16.80
CA GLU A 80 24.97 -31.41 17.66
C GLU A 80 26.40 -31.20 17.12
N ALA A 81 27.41 -31.29 17.99
CA ALA A 81 28.81 -31.03 17.60
C ALA A 81 29.26 -31.88 16.39
N GLY A 82 28.92 -33.16 16.37
CA GLY A 82 29.24 -34.05 15.24
C GLY A 82 28.51 -33.69 13.94
N GLU A 83 27.29 -33.14 14.02
CA GLU A 83 26.57 -32.66 12.83
C GLU A 83 27.23 -31.40 12.24
N VAL A 84 27.79 -30.55 13.09
CA VAL A 84 28.55 -29.36 12.67
C VAL A 84 29.86 -29.77 12.02
N GLU A 85 30.60 -30.71 12.61
CA GLU A 85 31.87 -31.22 12.06
C GLU A 85 31.67 -31.90 10.70
N ALA A 86 30.55 -32.60 10.50
CA ALA A 86 30.19 -33.27 9.25
C ALA A 86 29.52 -32.33 8.21
N LEU A 87 29.35 -31.04 8.52
CA LEU A 87 28.66 -30.11 7.64
C LEU A 87 29.54 -29.79 6.42
N SER A 88 28.98 -30.00 5.23
CA SER A 88 29.59 -29.67 3.94
C SER A 88 28.56 -29.06 3.01
N LEU A 89 28.98 -28.50 1.88
CA LEU A 89 28.03 -28.02 0.87
C LEU A 89 27.11 -29.13 0.34
N ALA A 90 27.60 -30.37 0.27
CA ALA A 90 26.81 -31.52 -0.18
C ALA A 90 25.77 -31.94 0.87
N SER A 91 26.09 -31.88 2.16
CA SER A 91 25.18 -32.25 3.26
C SER A 91 24.33 -31.10 3.79
N ALA A 92 24.65 -29.85 3.46
CA ALA A 92 24.03 -28.66 4.06
C ALA A 92 22.51 -28.64 3.99
N LYS A 93 21.92 -29.00 2.84
CA LYS A 93 20.46 -29.02 2.68
C LYS A 93 19.80 -29.97 3.68
N GLU A 94 20.36 -31.16 3.86
CA GLU A 94 19.82 -32.17 4.76
C GLU A 94 20.07 -31.81 6.22
N THR A 95 21.31 -31.50 6.58
CA THR A 95 21.70 -31.17 7.96
C THR A 95 20.95 -29.92 8.46
N LEU A 96 20.95 -28.84 7.67
CA LEU A 96 20.28 -27.60 8.05
C LEU A 96 18.75 -27.71 7.96
N SER A 97 18.20 -28.72 7.26
CA SER A 97 16.74 -28.84 7.07
C SER A 97 15.97 -28.85 8.39
N ARG A 98 16.60 -29.40 9.44
CA ARG A 98 16.07 -29.61 10.80
C ARG A 98 15.91 -28.32 11.61
N ILE A 99 16.75 -27.33 11.31
CA ILE A 99 16.75 -26.01 11.96
C ILE A 99 16.33 -24.88 10.99
N SER A 100 16.13 -25.19 9.71
CA SER A 100 15.70 -24.25 8.68
C SER A 100 14.20 -23.95 8.77
N THR A 101 13.81 -23.05 9.67
CA THR A 101 12.50 -22.40 9.63
C THR A 101 12.71 -20.90 9.59
N SER A 102 11.72 -20.16 9.11
CA SER A 102 11.83 -18.71 9.01
C SER A 102 10.50 -18.05 9.25
N THR A 103 10.50 -16.91 9.93
CA THR A 103 9.31 -16.07 10.06
C THR A 103 9.42 -14.86 9.12
N PRO A 104 8.38 -14.57 8.33
CA PRO A 104 8.28 -13.35 7.56
C PRO A 104 7.80 -12.18 8.43
N GLU A 105 7.40 -12.43 9.67
CA GLU A 105 6.75 -11.47 10.54
C GLU A 105 7.78 -10.59 11.23
N ILE A 106 7.65 -9.29 11.02
CA ILE A 106 8.39 -8.29 11.79
C ILE A 106 7.36 -7.43 12.48
N VAL A 107 7.38 -7.41 13.81
CA VAL A 107 6.51 -6.58 14.63
C VAL A 107 7.39 -5.80 15.58
N TRP A 108 7.29 -4.48 15.52
CA TRP A 108 8.14 -3.60 16.32
C TRP A 108 7.36 -2.43 16.90
N GLY A 109 7.78 -1.95 18.07
CA GLY A 109 7.21 -0.77 18.73
C GLY A 109 5.74 -0.92 19.17
N THR A 110 5.12 0.21 19.49
CA THR A 110 3.71 0.28 19.91
C THR A 110 2.78 0.27 18.71
N ASN A 111 1.83 -0.66 18.69
CA ASN A 111 0.89 -0.84 17.59
C ASN A 111 -0.54 -0.83 18.14
N ILE A 112 -1.39 0.07 17.66
CA ILE A 112 -2.76 0.26 18.15
C ILE A 112 -3.73 -0.05 17.00
N GLY A 113 -4.62 -1.02 17.19
CA GLY A 113 -5.68 -1.31 16.22
C GLY A 113 -5.21 -1.74 14.83
N THR A 114 -4.00 -2.31 14.73
CA THR A 114 -3.42 -2.82 13.48
C THR A 114 -3.90 -4.24 13.20
N LEU A 115 -4.45 -4.46 12.00
CA LEU A 115 -5.18 -5.66 11.64
C LEU A 115 -4.73 -6.20 10.28
N GLU A 116 -4.45 -7.51 10.23
CA GLU A 116 -4.05 -8.21 8.99
C GLU A 116 -2.83 -7.62 8.29
N CYS A 117 -1.90 -7.02 9.05
CA CYS A 117 -0.68 -6.44 8.51
C CYS A 117 0.51 -7.39 8.67
N SER A 118 1.46 -7.34 7.73
CA SER A 118 2.73 -8.05 7.81
C SER A 118 3.88 -7.05 7.81
N ASN A 119 4.90 -7.23 8.67
CA ASN A 119 6.06 -6.34 8.74
C ASN A 119 5.64 -4.91 9.10
N TYR A 120 5.57 -4.56 10.38
CA TYR A 120 5.07 -3.24 10.79
C TYR A 120 5.63 -2.77 12.12
N GLY A 121 5.53 -1.46 12.35
CA GLY A 121 5.88 -0.85 13.64
C GLY A 121 6.26 0.64 13.61
N PRO A 122 6.17 1.35 14.73
CA PRO A 122 4.91 1.70 15.39
C PRO A 122 3.78 2.02 14.40
N THR A 123 2.54 1.66 14.74
CA THR A 123 1.37 1.89 13.87
C THR A 123 0.12 2.26 14.66
N GLN A 124 -0.79 2.97 14.02
CA GLN A 124 -2.13 3.27 14.52
C GLN A 124 -3.16 2.96 13.42
N TYR A 125 -4.09 2.06 13.70
CA TYR A 125 -5.24 1.73 12.85
C TYR A 125 -4.85 1.33 11.42
N CYS A 126 -3.82 0.51 11.22
CA CYS A 126 -3.45 0.03 9.88
C CYS A 126 -4.19 -1.26 9.52
N TYR A 127 -4.49 -1.47 8.24
CA TYR A 127 -5.31 -2.60 7.79
C TYR A 127 -4.78 -3.26 6.51
N ARG A 128 -4.68 -4.60 6.49
CA ARG A 128 -4.33 -5.40 5.28
C ARG A 128 -3.11 -4.87 4.51
N SER A 129 -2.07 -4.50 5.24
CA SER A 129 -0.93 -3.79 4.67
C SER A 129 0.40 -4.45 5.02
N ALA A 130 1.37 -4.34 4.13
CA ALA A 130 2.74 -4.76 4.33
C ALA A 130 3.65 -3.55 4.58
N PHE A 131 4.74 -3.78 5.33
CA PHE A 131 5.76 -2.78 5.69
C PHE A 131 5.20 -1.46 6.22
N CYS A 132 4.25 -1.50 7.16
CA CYS A 132 3.71 -0.26 7.73
C CYS A 132 4.59 0.22 8.86
N TRP A 133 5.48 1.20 8.62
CA TRP A 133 6.23 1.80 9.71
C TRP A 133 5.77 3.21 10.00
N PHE A 134 5.76 3.66 11.26
CA PHE A 134 5.34 5.02 11.65
C PHE A 134 4.05 5.50 10.95
N SER A 135 3.04 4.63 10.84
CA SER A 135 1.88 4.85 9.95
C SER A 135 0.58 4.95 10.75
N LYS A 136 -0.30 5.89 10.35
CA LYS A 136 -1.63 6.05 10.93
C LYS A 136 -2.72 5.93 9.85
N CYS A 137 -3.71 5.06 10.09
CA CYS A 137 -4.91 4.90 9.26
C CYS A 137 -4.60 4.64 7.76
N VAL A 138 -3.82 3.58 7.51
CA VAL A 138 -3.47 3.07 6.17
C VAL A 138 -4.21 1.77 5.91
N ALA A 139 -4.66 1.55 4.67
CA ALA A 139 -5.14 0.24 4.24
C ALA A 139 -4.59 -0.17 2.88
N TYR A 140 -4.47 -1.48 2.65
CA TYR A 140 -4.05 -2.07 1.37
C TYR A 140 -2.73 -1.46 0.86
N SER A 141 -1.69 -1.40 1.69
CA SER A 141 -0.42 -0.74 1.34
C SER A 141 0.76 -1.71 1.36
N PHE A 142 1.86 -1.35 0.70
CA PHE A 142 3.08 -2.14 0.66
C PHE A 142 4.30 -1.51 1.37
N TRP A 143 4.45 -0.18 1.52
CA TRP A 143 5.45 0.37 2.48
C TRP A 143 5.24 1.88 2.76
N PRO A 144 4.28 2.24 3.60
CA PRO A 144 4.13 3.60 4.09
C PRO A 144 5.08 3.89 5.26
N ARG A 145 5.51 5.15 5.39
CA ARG A 145 6.34 5.58 6.54
C ARG A 145 6.10 6.97 7.17
N GLU A 146 5.17 7.82 6.74
CA GLU A 146 4.35 8.63 7.66
C GLU A 146 3.07 9.05 6.92
N CYS A 147 1.89 8.75 7.47
CA CYS A 147 0.61 8.92 6.76
C CYS A 147 -0.53 9.23 7.73
N GLU A 148 -1.47 10.04 7.27
CA GLU A 148 -2.84 10.25 7.75
C GLU A 148 -3.62 10.74 6.51
N TYR A 149 -4.11 9.98 5.53
CA TYR A 149 -4.49 8.58 5.31
C TYR A 149 -4.08 8.17 3.87
N ALA A 150 -3.98 6.88 3.54
CA ALA A 150 -3.64 6.40 2.18
C ALA A 150 -4.24 5.02 1.86
N PHE A 151 -4.89 4.83 0.69
CA PHE A 151 -5.50 3.55 0.27
C PHE A 151 -5.43 3.37 -1.28
N GLY A 152 -4.67 2.50 -1.95
CA GLY A 152 -3.70 1.50 -1.52
C GLY A 152 -2.41 1.56 -2.36
N CYS A 153 -1.26 1.58 -1.68
CA CYS A 153 -0.02 2.14 -2.22
C CYS A 153 1.16 1.16 -2.44
N SER A 154 2.01 1.49 -3.42
CA SER A 154 3.33 0.87 -3.67
C SER A 154 4.38 1.95 -4.03
N TYR A 155 4.55 3.07 -3.35
CA TYR A 155 5.32 3.13 -2.11
C TYR A 155 5.47 4.63 -1.80
N VAL A 156 4.78 5.26 -0.83
CA VAL A 156 5.42 6.43 -0.19
C VAL A 156 4.90 7.03 1.12
N LEU A 157 5.94 7.52 1.84
CA LEU A 157 6.16 8.63 2.78
C LEU A 157 6.18 10.05 2.13
N GLN A 158 5.49 11.08 2.58
CA GLN A 158 4.52 11.20 3.65
C GLN A 158 3.22 11.73 3.02
N CYS A 159 2.04 11.39 3.56
CA CYS A 159 0.73 11.70 2.95
C CYS A 159 -0.25 12.37 3.93
N SER A 160 -1.01 13.34 3.43
CA SER A 160 -2.23 13.91 4.06
C SER A 160 -3.42 13.83 3.10
N PHE A 161 -3.90 12.60 2.92
CA PHE A 161 -5.05 12.10 2.14
C PHE A 161 -4.78 11.79 0.65
N CYS A 162 -4.76 10.50 0.30
CA CYS A 162 -4.47 9.99 -1.05
C CYS A 162 -5.23 8.66 -1.35
N ILE A 163 -5.75 8.47 -2.58
CA ILE A 163 -6.36 7.22 -3.09
C ILE A 163 -6.03 7.14 -4.59
N HIS A 164 -5.19 6.31 -5.20
CA HIS A 164 -4.69 4.97 -4.95
C HIS A 164 -3.25 4.94 -5.56
N CYS A 165 -2.23 5.24 -4.76
CA CYS A 165 -0.99 5.88 -5.27
C CYS A 165 0.22 4.97 -5.51
N TYR A 166 1.10 5.37 -6.46
CA TYR A 166 2.33 4.65 -6.81
C TYR A 166 3.54 5.59 -6.87
N ASN A 167 4.70 5.08 -6.47
CA ASN A 167 6.07 5.67 -6.60
C ASN A 167 6.25 7.19 -6.41
N SER A 168 5.33 7.89 -5.77
CA SER A 168 5.36 9.35 -5.64
C SER A 168 6.08 9.77 -4.37
N THR A 169 6.35 11.05 -4.15
CA THR A 169 6.81 11.57 -2.84
C THR A 169 6.09 12.89 -2.51
N LYS A 170 5.78 13.11 -1.22
CA LYS A 170 5.14 14.35 -0.72
C LYS A 170 3.87 14.72 -1.50
N LEU A 171 2.86 13.86 -1.41
CA LEU A 171 1.55 14.10 -2.01
C LEU A 171 0.53 14.63 -1.00
N SER A 172 -0.32 15.55 -1.44
CA SER A 172 -1.43 16.08 -0.64
C SER A 172 -2.72 16.14 -1.45
N ARG A 173 -3.79 15.49 -0.96
CA ARG A 173 -5.12 15.50 -1.60
C ARG A 173 -5.12 15.08 -3.07
N CYS A 174 -4.46 13.97 -3.38
CA CYS A 174 -4.31 13.48 -4.76
C CYS A 174 -5.16 12.22 -5.05
N PHE A 175 -5.56 12.08 -6.31
CA PHE A 175 -6.27 10.91 -6.85
C PHE A 175 -5.60 10.40 -8.13
N GLU A 176 -5.26 9.10 -8.20
CA GLU A 176 -4.62 8.48 -9.38
C GLU A 176 -3.34 9.24 -9.82
N VAL A 177 -2.37 9.40 -8.92
CA VAL A 177 -1.09 10.08 -9.19
C VAL A 177 0.07 9.10 -9.06
N SER A 178 0.92 9.05 -10.08
CA SER A 178 2.07 8.12 -10.17
C SER A 178 3.38 8.86 -10.44
N ASP A 179 4.47 8.35 -9.85
CA ASP A 179 5.85 8.79 -10.09
C ASP A 179 6.05 10.31 -9.95
N SER A 180 5.32 10.95 -9.05
CA SER A 180 5.27 12.42 -8.94
C SER A 180 5.80 12.92 -7.60
N THR A 181 6.33 14.14 -7.56
CA THR A 181 6.98 14.70 -6.37
C THR A 181 6.44 16.11 -6.05
N ASN A 182 6.20 16.40 -4.77
CA ASN A 182 5.70 17.70 -4.29
C ASN A 182 4.41 18.15 -4.98
N CYS A 183 3.41 17.28 -5.09
CA CYS A 183 2.17 17.58 -5.80
C CYS A 183 0.98 17.69 -4.83
N ALA A 184 0.07 18.63 -5.12
CA ALA A 184 -1.13 18.84 -4.33
C ALA A 184 -2.39 19.01 -5.21
N ASP A 185 -3.51 18.42 -4.80
CA ASP A 185 -4.80 18.53 -5.48
C ASP A 185 -4.74 18.09 -6.95
N CYS A 186 -4.01 17.00 -7.20
CA CYS A 186 -3.79 16.45 -8.53
C CYS A 186 -4.67 15.24 -8.81
N TYR A 187 -5.15 15.13 -10.05
CA TYR A 187 -6.05 14.08 -10.51
C TYR A 187 -5.54 13.49 -11.83
N PHE A 188 -5.24 12.19 -11.86
CA PHE A 188 -4.71 11.53 -13.06
C PHE A 188 -3.45 12.22 -13.60
N CYS A 189 -2.41 12.30 -12.76
CA CYS A 189 -1.13 12.90 -13.13
C CYS A 189 0.00 11.87 -13.08
N HIS A 190 0.93 11.96 -14.01
CA HIS A 190 2.08 11.06 -14.08
C HIS A 190 3.38 11.83 -14.30
N ASN A 191 4.43 11.42 -13.57
CA ASN A 191 5.77 11.99 -13.66
C ASN A 191 5.78 13.53 -13.55
N CYS A 192 5.10 14.05 -12.53
CA CYS A 192 4.95 15.49 -12.30
C CYS A 192 5.80 15.98 -11.12
N GLU A 193 6.28 17.22 -11.18
CA GLU A 193 7.10 17.83 -10.13
C GLU A 193 6.59 19.23 -9.77
N ASN A 194 6.29 19.47 -8.49
CA ASN A 194 5.79 20.75 -7.98
C ASN A 194 4.52 21.25 -8.71
N VAL A 195 3.59 20.33 -8.98
CA VAL A 195 2.33 20.62 -9.68
C VAL A 195 1.18 20.74 -8.68
N ASN A 196 0.34 21.76 -8.83
CA ASN A 196 -0.73 22.07 -7.89
C ASN A 196 -2.06 22.29 -8.62
N GLU A 197 -3.17 21.77 -8.10
CA GLU A 197 -4.51 21.94 -8.67
C GLU A 197 -4.49 21.65 -10.18
N SER A 198 -4.15 20.42 -10.55
CA SER A 198 -3.99 20.04 -11.96
C SER A 198 -4.61 18.68 -12.25
N MET A 199 -4.99 18.45 -13.49
CA MET A 199 -5.52 17.16 -13.92
C MET A 199 -5.00 16.76 -15.30
N PHE A 200 -4.87 15.46 -15.53
CA PHE A 200 -4.44 14.90 -16.81
C PHE A 200 -3.08 15.46 -17.27
N CYS A 201 -2.15 15.65 -16.33
CA CYS A 201 -0.83 16.20 -16.60
C CYS A 201 0.24 15.11 -16.63
N PHE A 202 1.16 15.20 -17.59
CA PHE A 202 2.16 14.18 -17.88
C PHE A 202 3.52 14.83 -18.12
N ASN A 203 4.56 14.42 -17.38
CA ASN A 203 5.91 14.99 -17.50
C ASN A 203 5.95 16.51 -17.26
N ALA A 204 5.06 17.02 -16.41
CA ALA A 204 4.88 18.45 -16.19
C ALA A 204 5.62 18.93 -14.94
N LYS A 205 6.08 20.19 -14.96
CA LYS A 205 6.75 20.82 -13.83
C LYS A 205 6.21 22.20 -13.55
N ASN A 206 6.07 22.55 -12.27
CA ASN A 206 5.73 23.91 -11.79
C ASN A 206 4.42 24.48 -12.36
N LEU A 207 3.44 23.63 -12.71
CA LEU A 207 2.15 24.08 -13.22
C LEU A 207 1.13 24.31 -12.10
N ARG A 208 0.22 25.26 -12.33
CA ARG A 208 -0.94 25.49 -11.46
C ARG A 208 -2.22 25.69 -12.27
N TYR A 209 -3.33 25.12 -11.80
CA TYR A 209 -4.62 25.20 -12.50
C TYR A 209 -4.52 24.71 -13.95
N ALA A 210 -3.85 23.57 -14.14
CA ALA A 210 -3.57 23.02 -15.45
C ALA A 210 -4.45 21.82 -15.80
N ILE A 211 -4.78 21.72 -17.08
CA ILE A 211 -5.48 20.58 -17.68
C ILE A 211 -4.69 20.18 -18.92
N GLY A 212 -4.25 18.93 -19.02
CA GLY A 212 -3.53 18.46 -20.20
C GLY A 212 -2.23 19.24 -20.46
N ASN A 213 -1.44 19.51 -19.42
CA ASN A 213 -0.22 20.32 -19.45
C ASN A 213 -0.38 21.80 -19.85
N ARG A 214 -1.61 22.34 -19.86
CA ARG A 214 -1.87 23.77 -20.13
C ARG A 214 -2.53 24.44 -18.94
N GLU A 215 -1.97 25.56 -18.49
CA GLU A 215 -2.64 26.41 -17.48
C GLU A 215 -3.87 27.05 -18.11
N VAL A 216 -5.03 26.81 -17.51
CA VAL A 216 -6.33 27.31 -18.00
C VAL A 216 -6.90 28.40 -17.09
N GLY A 217 -6.22 28.71 -15.99
CA GLY A 217 -6.69 29.60 -14.94
C GLY A 217 -7.70 28.95 -14.00
N ARG A 218 -7.86 29.55 -12.82
CA ARG A 218 -8.62 28.97 -11.70
C ARG A 218 -10.07 28.67 -12.04
N GLU A 219 -10.77 29.60 -12.68
CA GLU A 219 -12.21 29.45 -12.93
C GLU A 219 -12.49 28.29 -13.89
N ALA A 220 -11.75 28.22 -14.99
CA ALA A 220 -11.89 27.12 -15.96
C ALA A 220 -11.53 25.77 -15.33
N TYR A 221 -10.43 25.72 -14.56
CA TYR A 221 -10.04 24.52 -13.84
C TYR A 221 -11.12 24.02 -12.89
N MET A 222 -11.67 24.89 -12.03
CA MET A 222 -12.68 24.50 -11.04
C MET A 222 -13.98 24.00 -11.69
N ARG A 223 -14.39 24.57 -12.83
CA ARG A 223 -15.55 24.09 -13.59
C ARG A 223 -15.34 22.67 -14.12
N VAL A 224 -14.15 22.36 -14.63
CA VAL A 224 -13.85 21.00 -15.13
C VAL A 224 -13.69 20.02 -13.97
N LYS A 225 -12.98 20.41 -12.90
CA LYS A 225 -12.80 19.61 -11.68
C LYS A 225 -14.14 19.12 -11.14
N ALA A 226 -15.12 20.01 -10.97
CA ALA A 226 -16.44 19.63 -10.45
C ALA A 226 -17.12 18.51 -11.26
N LYS A 227 -17.03 18.57 -12.60
CA LYS A 227 -17.63 17.55 -13.48
C LYS A 227 -16.91 16.20 -13.35
N VAL A 228 -15.59 16.22 -13.36
CA VAL A 228 -14.75 15.02 -13.25
C VAL A 228 -14.99 14.32 -11.90
N LEU A 229 -15.01 15.07 -10.80
CA LEU A 229 -15.21 14.50 -9.46
C LEU A 229 -16.60 13.89 -9.29
N ALA A 230 -17.64 14.53 -9.81
CA ALA A 230 -19.00 13.97 -9.77
C ALA A 230 -19.07 12.61 -10.49
N GLN A 231 -18.45 12.51 -11.68
CA GLN A 231 -18.41 11.26 -12.44
C GLN A 231 -17.67 10.14 -11.69
N ILE A 232 -16.51 10.47 -11.08
CA ILE A 232 -15.74 9.51 -10.29
C ILE A 232 -16.53 9.03 -9.07
N ALA A 233 -17.16 9.96 -8.35
CA ALA A 233 -17.95 9.65 -7.16
C ALA A 233 -19.13 8.71 -7.47
N ASP A 234 -19.85 8.97 -8.57
CA ASP A 234 -20.98 8.14 -8.99
C ASP A 234 -20.54 6.75 -9.46
N GLY A 235 -19.43 6.67 -10.20
CA GLY A 235 -18.85 5.39 -10.63
C GLY A 235 -18.41 4.55 -9.43
N LEU A 236 -17.71 5.15 -8.47
CA LEU A 236 -17.27 4.46 -7.26
C LEU A 236 -18.45 3.99 -6.40
N GLU A 237 -19.47 4.82 -6.19
CA GLU A 237 -20.62 4.42 -5.39
C GLU A 237 -21.35 3.21 -5.98
N LYS A 238 -21.58 3.21 -7.31
CA LYS A 238 -22.34 2.17 -7.99
C LYS A 238 -21.53 0.89 -8.20
N GLU A 239 -20.32 1.03 -8.74
CA GLU A 239 -19.52 -0.08 -9.24
C GLU A 239 -18.45 -0.56 -8.27
N LYS A 240 -18.21 0.19 -7.18
CA LYS A 240 -17.11 -0.05 -6.23
C LYS A 240 -15.72 -0.08 -6.87
N ARG A 241 -15.58 0.57 -8.04
CA ARG A 241 -14.34 0.72 -8.80
C ARG A 241 -14.37 1.98 -9.64
N CYS A 242 -13.19 2.53 -9.94
CA CYS A 242 -13.02 3.54 -10.97
C CYS A 242 -12.62 2.84 -12.29
N GLU A 243 -13.34 3.14 -13.37
CA GLU A 243 -13.06 2.55 -14.69
C GLU A 243 -11.71 3.01 -15.24
N TYR A 244 -11.43 4.30 -15.06
CA TYR A 244 -10.20 4.95 -15.47
C TYR A 244 -9.17 4.91 -14.34
N ASP A 245 -7.93 4.62 -14.71
CA ASP A 245 -6.75 4.81 -13.88
C ASP A 245 -5.71 5.60 -14.70
N ILE A 246 -4.65 6.06 -14.03
CA ILE A 246 -3.60 6.85 -14.70
C ILE A 246 -2.93 6.13 -15.89
N TYR A 247 -3.04 4.82 -15.98
CA TYR A 247 -2.47 4.02 -17.08
C TYR A 247 -3.46 3.65 -18.17
N LYS A 248 -4.75 3.99 -18.00
CA LYS A 248 -5.82 3.71 -18.98
C LYS A 248 -6.34 4.97 -19.65
N ILE A 249 -6.12 6.14 -19.05
CA ILE A 249 -6.67 7.37 -19.60
C ILE A 249 -6.01 7.71 -20.93
N GLY A 250 -6.82 7.91 -21.97
CA GLY A 250 -6.34 8.21 -23.32
C GLY A 250 -5.89 6.99 -24.15
N CYS A 251 -6.10 5.75 -23.67
CA CYS A 251 -5.67 4.55 -24.41
C CYS A 251 -6.50 4.20 -25.66
N GLY A 252 -7.57 4.95 -25.96
CA GLY A 252 -8.54 4.54 -26.99
C GLY A 252 -9.31 3.28 -26.59
N ASN A 253 -10.47 3.06 -27.19
CA ASN A 253 -11.18 1.78 -27.06
C ASN A 253 -10.63 0.74 -28.04
#